data_AF-A0A3M0KGX0-F1
#
_entry.id   AF-A0A3M0KGX0-F1
#
_cell.length_a   1.000
_cell.length_b   1.000
_cell.length_c   1.000
_cell.angle_alpha   90.00
_cell.angle_beta   90.00
_cell.angle_gamma   90.00
#
_symmetry.space_group_name_H-M   'P 1'
#
loop_
_entity.id
_entity.type
_entity.pdbx_description
1 polymer ?
#
loop_
_entity_poly.entity_id
_entity_poly.type
_entity_poly.pdbx_seq_one_letter_code
_entity_poly.pdbx_strand_id
1 'polypeptide(L)'
;MIPVPVVVTVLGGWCAVYLADTLLKSSNSLKASYEDWLLTYGLSVSPFHLRWQTALFNRQFYNWGRWKPKFLYLWFSVGMVFGIVAMFGSVILLGKTLLQTLTQMLTEAPKAQNDRMLQVVLDFLNNVSWSSAAWVPGVNLPISQLTYFFSAILISGVIHEVGHGVAAIREQVRFNGFGIFIFIVYPGAFVDLFTTHLQLISPVQQLRIFCAGVWHNFVLGVASFMVLFLLPAILFPFYYTGVGALVTEVAEDSPANGPRGLFVGDLVTNLQDCPVYNVEDWNSCLGDISEKSQVGYCYACLPARKVIEASKVCRTNMDCHKDFVPSFCVTPSLENQTRLIRVKHPPHIDMLYVGHPMHLQYTEDRFASCH
;
A
#
# COMPACT_ATOMS: atom_id res chain seq x y z
N MET A 1 -13.97 6.09 -9.86
CA MET A 1 -15.38 5.75 -10.17
C MET A 1 -15.43 4.31 -10.66
N ILE A 2 -16.30 3.46 -10.09
CA ILE A 2 -16.47 2.07 -10.55
C ILE A 2 -17.13 2.10 -11.93
N PRO A 3 -16.57 1.43 -12.96
CA PRO A 3 -17.17 1.42 -14.28
C PRO A 3 -18.56 0.75 -14.21
N VAL A 4 -19.58 1.42 -14.77
CA VAL A 4 -20.96 0.90 -14.88
C VAL A 4 -21.00 -0.53 -15.44
N PRO A 5 -20.18 -0.90 -16.46
CA PRO A 5 -20.13 -2.29 -16.93
C PRO A 5 -19.83 -3.31 -15.83
N VAL A 6 -18.92 -3.01 -14.90
CA VAL A 6 -18.56 -3.93 -13.81
C VAL A 6 -19.75 -4.17 -12.89
N VAL A 7 -20.48 -3.11 -12.55
CA VAL A 7 -21.68 -3.22 -11.70
C VAL A 7 -22.75 -4.06 -12.38
N VAL A 8 -23.00 -3.82 -13.67
CA VAL A 8 -23.98 -4.58 -14.46
C VAL A 8 -23.59 -6.05 -14.56
N THR A 9 -22.31 -6.36 -14.82
CA THR A 9 -21.83 -7.74 -14.90
C THR A 9 -21.97 -8.46 -13.55
N VAL A 10 -21.61 -7.82 -12.45
CA VAL A 10 -21.72 -8.42 -11.11
C VAL A 10 -23.19 -8.68 -10.75
N LEU A 11 -24.06 -7.67 -10.85
CA LEU A 11 -25.47 -7.84 -10.51
C LEU A 11 -26.18 -8.81 -11.45
N GLY A 12 -25.90 -8.74 -12.76
CA GLY A 12 -26.41 -9.68 -13.75
C GLY A 12 -25.96 -11.12 -13.46
N GLY A 13 -24.71 -11.31 -13.06
CA GLY A 13 -24.18 -12.61 -12.62
C GLY A 13 -24.93 -13.17 -11.40
N TRP A 14 -25.17 -12.35 -10.38
CA TRP A 14 -25.96 -12.77 -9.21
C TRP A 14 -27.41 -13.12 -9.55
N CYS A 15 -28.04 -12.33 -10.42
CA CYS A 15 -29.38 -12.64 -10.91
C CYS A 15 -29.40 -13.98 -11.66
N ALA A 16 -28.41 -14.25 -12.52
CA ALA A 16 -28.30 -15.51 -13.24
C ALA A 16 -28.11 -16.71 -12.29
N VAL A 17 -27.25 -16.58 -11.27
CA VAL A 17 -27.04 -17.61 -10.25
C VAL A 17 -28.32 -17.89 -9.47
N TYR A 18 -29.02 -16.83 -9.03
CA TYR A 18 -30.26 -16.98 -8.27
C TYR A 18 -31.41 -17.57 -9.11
N LEU A 19 -31.52 -17.18 -10.38
CA LEU A 19 -32.47 -17.76 -11.32
C LEU A 19 -32.17 -19.23 -11.57
N ALA A 20 -30.89 -19.60 -11.76
CA ALA A 20 -30.50 -20.99 -11.92
C ALA A 20 -30.84 -21.85 -10.69
N ASP A 21 -30.53 -21.37 -9.47
CA ASP A 21 -30.90 -22.03 -8.21
C ASP A 21 -32.42 -22.21 -8.09
N THR A 22 -33.19 -21.17 -8.41
CA THR A 22 -34.66 -21.21 -8.37
C THR A 22 -35.23 -22.21 -9.40
N LEU A 23 -34.69 -22.22 -10.63
CA LEU A 23 -35.12 -23.15 -11.68
C LEU A 23 -34.82 -24.61 -11.31
N LEU A 24 -33.64 -24.89 -10.73
CA LEU A 24 -33.28 -26.22 -10.28
C LEU A 24 -34.16 -26.69 -9.11
N LYS A 25 -34.47 -25.82 -8.16
CA LYS A 25 -35.40 -26.12 -7.04
C LYS A 25 -36.85 -26.27 -7.48
N SER A 26 -37.25 -25.62 -8.57
CA SER A 26 -38.60 -25.73 -9.14
C SER A 26 -38.79 -26.97 -10.01
N SER A 27 -37.72 -27.62 -10.47
CA SER A 27 -37.82 -28.77 -11.38
C SER A 27 -38.21 -30.05 -10.63
N ASN A 28 -39.31 -30.68 -11.05
CA ASN A 28 -39.82 -31.91 -10.41
C ASN A 28 -38.85 -33.09 -10.46
N SER A 29 -38.00 -33.18 -11.49
CA SER A 29 -37.05 -34.29 -11.65
C SER A 29 -35.71 -34.04 -10.96
N LEU A 30 -35.25 -32.78 -10.90
CA LEU A 30 -33.91 -32.44 -10.40
C LEU A 30 -33.90 -31.90 -8.96
N LYS A 31 -35.06 -31.45 -8.43
CA LYS A 31 -35.14 -30.84 -7.10
C LYS A 31 -34.49 -31.68 -6.01
N ALA A 32 -34.89 -32.96 -5.90
CA ALA A 32 -34.38 -33.83 -4.84
C ALA A 32 -32.86 -34.03 -4.94
N SER A 33 -32.34 -34.26 -6.15
CA SER A 33 -30.90 -34.43 -6.37
C SER A 33 -30.12 -33.14 -6.12
N TYR A 34 -30.68 -31.98 -6.47
CA TYR A 34 -30.04 -30.68 -6.29
C TYR A 34 -30.04 -30.24 -4.82
N GLU A 35 -31.15 -30.42 -4.11
CA GLU A 35 -31.22 -30.13 -2.66
C GLU A 35 -30.28 -31.04 -1.87
N ASP A 36 -30.22 -32.34 -2.20
CA ASP A 36 -29.27 -33.27 -1.58
C ASP A 36 -27.81 -32.90 -1.90
N TRP A 37 -27.53 -32.47 -3.13
CA TRP A 37 -26.21 -31.95 -3.50
C TRP A 37 -25.85 -30.69 -2.70
N LEU A 38 -26.76 -29.71 -2.61
CA LEU A 38 -26.54 -28.49 -1.81
C LEU A 38 -26.27 -28.84 -0.34
N LEU A 39 -27.03 -29.76 0.25
CA LEU A 39 -26.84 -30.20 1.63
C LEU A 39 -25.51 -30.94 1.82
N THR A 40 -25.15 -31.83 0.89
CA THR A 40 -23.90 -32.62 0.94
C THR A 40 -22.67 -31.72 0.91
N TYR A 41 -22.69 -30.66 0.09
CA TYR A 41 -21.60 -29.68 -0.01
C TYR A 41 -21.72 -28.51 0.98
N GLY A 42 -22.80 -28.46 1.77
CA GLY A 42 -23.05 -27.39 2.74
C GLY A 42 -23.27 -26.01 2.11
N LEU A 43 -23.85 -25.97 0.90
CA LEU A 43 -24.09 -24.76 0.13
C LEU A 43 -25.51 -24.24 0.35
N SER A 44 -25.63 -22.93 0.54
CA SER A 44 -26.93 -22.24 0.61
C SER A 44 -26.87 -20.99 -0.25
N VAL A 45 -27.74 -20.95 -1.26
CA VAL A 45 -27.89 -19.83 -2.19
C VAL A 45 -29.09 -18.98 -1.74
N SER A 46 -28.90 -17.67 -1.70
CA SER A 46 -29.92 -16.65 -1.40
C SER A 46 -29.70 -15.45 -2.34
N PRO A 47 -30.68 -14.53 -2.50
CA PRO A 47 -30.51 -13.36 -3.35
C PRO A 47 -29.25 -12.56 -2.95
N PHE A 48 -28.33 -12.39 -3.89
CA PHE A 48 -27.04 -11.69 -3.71
C PHE A 48 -26.13 -12.26 -2.60
N HIS A 49 -26.38 -13.50 -2.16
CA HIS A 49 -25.71 -14.09 -1.02
C HIS A 49 -25.49 -15.59 -1.21
N LEU A 50 -24.23 -16.01 -1.20
CA LEU A 50 -23.84 -17.42 -1.25
C LEU A 50 -23.15 -17.80 0.05
N ARG A 51 -23.59 -18.87 0.69
CA ARG A 51 -22.94 -19.43 1.88
C ARG A 51 -22.42 -20.82 1.59
N TRP A 52 -21.24 -21.09 2.12
CA TRP A 52 -20.62 -22.40 2.14
C TRP A 52 -20.20 -22.73 3.57
N GLN A 53 -20.64 -23.87 4.08
CA GLN A 53 -20.34 -24.35 5.43
C GLN A 53 -19.67 -25.72 5.37
N THR A 54 -18.67 -25.92 6.23
CA THR A 54 -17.95 -27.19 6.33
C THR A 54 -17.67 -27.58 7.79
N ALA A 55 -17.81 -28.87 8.07
CA ALA A 55 -17.46 -29.47 9.35
C ALA A 55 -16.02 -30.03 9.39
N LEU A 56 -15.27 -29.93 8.28
CA LEU A 56 -13.93 -30.53 8.15
C LEU A 56 -12.95 -30.01 9.20
N PHE A 57 -13.04 -28.73 9.55
CA PHE A 57 -12.15 -28.10 10.51
C PHE A 57 -12.52 -28.33 11.98
N ASN A 58 -13.67 -28.96 12.26
CA ASN A 58 -14.18 -29.12 13.63
C ASN A 58 -13.15 -29.78 14.55
N ARG A 59 -12.45 -30.83 14.07
CA ARG A 59 -11.41 -31.51 14.84
C ARG A 59 -10.28 -30.57 15.25
N GLN A 60 -9.86 -29.69 14.33
CA GLN A 60 -8.78 -28.73 14.62
C GLN A 60 -9.24 -27.67 15.62
N PHE A 61 -10.46 -27.16 15.47
CA PHE A 61 -11.07 -26.25 16.44
C PHE A 61 -11.18 -26.87 17.83
N TYR A 62 -11.54 -28.16 17.96
CA TYR A 62 -11.56 -28.84 19.25
C TYR A 62 -10.16 -28.99 19.86
N ASN A 63 -9.14 -29.27 19.04
CA ASN A 63 -7.76 -29.32 19.50
C ASN A 63 -7.28 -27.95 20.00
N TRP A 64 -7.56 -26.89 19.24
CA TRP A 64 -7.20 -25.52 19.60
C TRP A 64 -7.94 -25.03 20.85
N GLY A 65 -9.25 -25.26 20.95
CA GLY A 65 -10.05 -24.83 22.10
C GLY A 65 -9.73 -25.55 23.41
N ARG A 66 -9.09 -26.73 23.34
CA ARG A 66 -8.63 -27.49 24.52
C ARG A 66 -7.13 -27.34 24.78
N TRP A 67 -6.40 -26.60 23.93
CA TRP A 67 -4.97 -26.42 24.09
C TRP A 67 -4.68 -25.55 25.31
N LYS A 68 -4.05 -26.14 26.33
CA LYS A 68 -3.65 -25.44 27.57
C LYS A 68 -4.76 -24.53 28.13
N PRO A 69 -5.81 -25.09 28.77
CA PRO A 69 -7.04 -24.35 29.10
C PRO A 69 -6.87 -23.16 30.04
N LYS A 70 -5.78 -23.13 30.83
CA LYS A 70 -5.41 -21.98 31.68
C LYS A 70 -4.91 -20.79 30.85
N PHE A 71 -4.10 -21.06 29.82
CA PHE A 71 -3.58 -20.02 28.92
C PHE A 71 -4.72 -19.41 28.11
N LEU A 72 -5.57 -20.24 27.48
CA LEU A 72 -6.72 -19.75 26.72
C LEU A 72 -7.68 -18.93 27.57
N TYR A 73 -7.93 -19.36 28.82
CA TYR A 73 -8.76 -18.58 29.74
C TYR A 73 -8.17 -17.18 29.95
N LEU A 74 -6.88 -17.08 30.28
CA LEU A 74 -6.21 -15.79 30.46
C LEU A 74 -6.24 -14.95 29.17
N TRP A 75 -5.95 -15.56 28.03
CA TRP A 75 -5.96 -14.93 26.71
C TRP A 75 -7.32 -14.27 26.39
N PHE A 76 -8.41 -15.03 26.52
CA PHE A 76 -9.76 -14.52 26.26
C PHE A 76 -10.26 -13.58 27.37
N SER A 77 -9.79 -13.72 28.61
CA SER A 77 -10.08 -12.75 29.68
C SER A 77 -9.45 -11.39 29.42
N VAL A 78 -8.19 -11.34 28.96
CA VAL A 78 -7.55 -10.09 28.53
C VAL A 78 -8.29 -9.51 27.32
N GLY A 79 -8.63 -10.35 26.34
CA GLY A 79 -9.40 -9.95 25.17
C GLY A 79 -10.79 -9.38 25.49
N MET A 80 -11.46 -9.92 26.51
CA MET A 80 -12.72 -9.36 27.03
C MET A 80 -12.54 -7.96 27.59
N VAL A 81 -11.56 -7.75 28.48
CA VAL A 81 -11.31 -6.43 29.07
C VAL A 81 -10.99 -5.41 27.98
N PHE A 82 -10.11 -5.78 27.04
CA PHE A 82 -9.82 -4.97 25.87
C PHE A 82 -11.08 -4.66 25.05
N GLY A 83 -11.88 -5.69 24.74
CA GLY A 83 -13.12 -5.54 23.97
C GLY A 83 -14.13 -4.60 24.62
N ILE A 84 -14.30 -4.68 25.93
CA ILE A 84 -15.18 -3.76 26.69
C ILE A 84 -14.68 -2.32 26.56
N VAL A 85 -13.38 -2.08 26.81
CA VAL A 85 -12.78 -0.74 26.68
C VAL A 85 -12.93 -0.22 25.25
N ALA A 86 -12.67 -1.07 24.25
CA ALA A 86 -12.80 -0.73 22.84
C ALA A 86 -14.25 -0.41 22.45
N MET A 87 -15.24 -1.12 22.98
CA MET A 87 -16.65 -0.83 22.75
C MET A 87 -17.01 0.57 23.27
N PHE A 88 -16.68 0.89 24.52
CA PHE A 88 -16.91 2.23 25.07
C PHE A 88 -16.17 3.31 24.26
N GLY A 89 -14.91 3.04 23.90
CA GLY A 89 -14.13 3.91 23.01
C GLY A 89 -14.81 4.15 21.67
N SER A 90 -15.35 3.10 21.04
CA SER A 90 -16.04 3.20 19.75
C SER A 90 -17.33 4.02 19.84
N VAL A 91 -18.10 3.91 20.93
CA VAL A 91 -19.33 4.68 21.12
C VAL A 91 -19.01 6.16 21.26
N ILE A 92 -17.99 6.52 22.05
CA ILE A 92 -17.53 7.90 22.20
C ILE A 92 -17.03 8.45 20.86
N LEU A 93 -16.23 7.67 20.14
CA LEU A 93 -15.67 8.07 18.86
C LEU A 93 -16.76 8.27 17.80
N LEU A 94 -17.66 7.31 17.63
CA LEU A 94 -18.79 7.41 16.70
C LEU A 94 -19.72 8.57 17.07
N GLY A 95 -19.95 8.80 18.37
CA GLY A 95 -20.72 9.94 18.85
C GLY A 95 -20.09 11.28 18.48
N LYS A 96 -18.77 11.42 18.65
CA LYS A 96 -18.03 12.62 18.21
C LYS A 96 -18.07 12.79 16.70
N THR A 97 -17.84 11.72 15.93
CA THR A 97 -17.90 11.78 14.47
C THR A 97 -19.30 12.17 13.99
N LEU A 98 -20.36 11.60 14.58
CA LEU A 98 -21.74 11.96 14.26
C LEU A 98 -22.03 13.44 14.55
N LEU A 99 -21.61 13.94 15.71
CA LEU A 99 -21.79 15.35 16.07
C LEU A 99 -21.01 16.27 15.13
N GLN A 100 -19.80 15.89 14.74
CA GLN A 100 -18.96 16.63 13.80
C GLN A 100 -19.63 16.69 12.42
N THR A 101 -20.11 15.55 11.91
CA THR A 101 -20.84 15.49 10.64
C THR A 101 -22.13 16.30 10.70
N LEU A 102 -22.90 16.22 11.80
CA LEU A 102 -24.12 17.01 11.95
C LEU A 102 -23.83 18.51 11.99
N THR A 103 -22.78 18.93 12.68
CA THR A 103 -22.36 20.34 12.74
C THR A 103 -21.98 20.85 11.35
N GLN A 104 -21.25 20.06 10.58
CA GLN A 104 -20.89 20.39 9.20
C GLN A 104 -22.11 20.53 8.29
N MET A 105 -23.14 19.69 8.47
CA MET A 105 -24.38 19.77 7.71
C MET A 105 -25.26 20.96 8.10
N LEU A 106 -25.15 21.46 9.34
CA LEU A 106 -25.94 22.60 9.84
C LEU A 106 -25.28 23.96 9.58
N THR A 107 -23.95 24.00 9.40
CA THR A 107 -23.24 25.24 9.05
C THR A 107 -22.90 25.23 7.56
N GLU A 108 -23.68 25.92 6.72
CA GLU A 108 -23.39 26.20 5.31
C GLU A 108 -22.13 27.08 5.15
N ALA A 109 -20.94 26.53 5.43
CA ALA A 109 -19.67 27.19 5.16
C ALA A 109 -18.70 26.15 4.57
N PRO A 110 -18.29 26.28 3.30
CA PRO A 110 -17.42 25.32 2.66
C PRO A 110 -16.01 25.49 3.24
N LYS A 111 -15.61 24.61 4.16
CA LYS A 111 -14.20 24.34 4.40
C LYS A 111 -13.81 23.21 3.46
N ALA A 112 -12.85 23.51 2.58
CA ALA A 112 -12.37 22.64 1.53
C ALA A 112 -12.27 21.18 1.97
N GLN A 113 -13.09 20.39 1.29
CA GLN A 113 -13.10 18.94 1.25
C GLN A 113 -11.73 18.45 0.78
N ASN A 114 -10.89 17.98 1.71
CA ASN A 114 -9.83 17.01 1.43
C ASN A 114 -9.26 16.34 2.69
N ASP A 115 -9.45 16.93 3.85
CA ASP A 115 -8.89 16.37 5.07
C ASP A 115 -9.98 15.92 6.05
N ARG A 116 -9.99 14.60 6.26
CA ARG A 116 -10.33 13.93 7.53
C ARG A 116 -11.79 13.53 7.73
N MET A 117 -12.13 12.39 7.14
CA MET A 117 -13.19 11.50 7.65
C MET A 117 -12.59 10.38 8.53
N LEU A 118 -11.64 10.70 9.42
CA LEU A 118 -11.28 9.89 10.60
C LEU A 118 -10.39 10.65 11.61
N GLN A 119 -10.67 11.93 11.87
CA GLN A 119 -9.80 12.79 12.71
C GLN A 119 -9.79 12.43 14.20
N VAL A 120 -10.84 11.76 14.68
CA VAL A 120 -11.10 11.62 16.13
C VAL A 120 -10.19 10.58 16.80
N VAL A 121 -9.66 9.59 16.07
CA VAL A 121 -8.64 8.67 16.61
C VAL A 121 -7.29 9.39 16.78
N LEU A 122 -7.01 10.37 15.93
CA LEU A 122 -5.70 11.02 15.81
C LEU A 122 -5.47 12.18 16.77
N ASP A 123 -6.52 12.93 17.14
CA ASP A 123 -6.40 14.00 18.16
C ASP A 123 -6.06 13.45 19.57
N PHE A 124 -6.18 12.14 19.80
CA PHE A 124 -5.76 11.50 21.06
C PHE A 124 -4.26 11.14 21.08
N LEU A 125 -3.59 11.12 19.93
CA LEU A 125 -2.16 10.84 19.76
C LEU A 125 -1.48 12.04 19.08
N ASN A 126 -1.41 13.17 19.78
CA ASN A 126 -0.98 14.49 19.28
C ASN A 126 0.43 14.59 18.62
N ASN A 127 1.15 13.49 18.38
CA ASN A 127 2.50 13.49 17.82
C ASN A 127 2.72 12.53 16.64
N VAL A 128 1.66 12.04 15.98
CA VAL A 128 1.86 11.26 14.75
C VAL A 128 0.91 11.71 13.64
N SER A 129 1.49 12.28 12.58
CA SER A 129 0.80 12.62 11.35
C SER A 129 0.50 11.33 10.57
N TRP A 130 -0.66 10.70 10.82
CA TRP A 130 -1.17 9.65 9.94
C TRP A 130 -2.20 10.26 8.98
N SER A 131 -1.88 10.26 7.70
CA SER A 131 -2.80 10.61 6.61
C SER A 131 -3.84 9.51 6.42
N SER A 132 -4.83 9.40 7.30
CA SER A 132 -5.93 8.44 7.11
C SER A 132 -7.00 9.04 6.20
N ALA A 133 -6.75 9.02 4.88
CA ALA A 133 -7.85 9.07 3.93
C ALA A 133 -8.75 7.86 4.19
N ALA A 134 -10.04 8.08 4.42
CA ALA A 134 -11.00 7.00 4.36
C ALA A 134 -10.98 6.46 2.92
N TRP A 135 -10.32 5.32 2.73
CA TRP A 135 -10.25 4.65 1.44
C TRP A 135 -11.64 4.09 1.14
N VAL A 136 -12.42 4.81 0.32
CA VAL A 136 -13.74 4.39 -0.13
C VAL A 136 -13.53 3.58 -1.40
N PRO A 137 -13.77 2.25 -1.39
CA PRO A 137 -13.56 1.41 -2.56
C PRO A 137 -14.28 1.96 -3.78
N GLY A 138 -13.54 2.20 -4.87
CA GLY A 138 -14.10 2.65 -6.14
C GLY A 138 -14.20 4.17 -6.36
N VAL A 139 -13.91 5.00 -5.34
CA VAL A 139 -13.75 6.46 -5.51
C VAL A 139 -12.27 6.82 -5.58
N ASN A 140 -11.46 6.38 -4.61
CA ASN A 140 -10.04 6.73 -4.47
C ASN A 140 -9.05 5.54 -4.55
N LEU A 141 -9.55 4.29 -4.66
CA LEU A 141 -8.72 3.09 -4.83
C LEU A 141 -8.81 2.56 -6.28
N PRO A 142 -7.68 2.35 -6.99
CA PRO A 142 -7.67 1.69 -8.28
C PRO A 142 -8.16 0.24 -8.17
N ILE A 143 -8.82 -0.26 -9.23
CA ILE A 143 -9.45 -1.60 -9.26
C ILE A 143 -8.41 -2.71 -8.99
N SER A 144 -7.16 -2.51 -9.39
CA SER A 144 -6.06 -3.45 -9.13
C SER A 144 -5.76 -3.63 -7.64
N GLN A 145 -6.08 -2.66 -6.79
CA GLN A 145 -5.89 -2.75 -5.34
C GLN A 145 -7.07 -3.38 -4.61
N LEU A 146 -8.21 -3.50 -5.28
CA LEU A 146 -9.43 -4.07 -4.70
C LEU A 146 -9.26 -5.55 -4.32
N THR A 147 -8.41 -6.28 -5.04
CA THR A 147 -8.06 -7.68 -4.74
C THR A 147 -7.31 -7.81 -3.42
N TYR A 148 -6.33 -6.94 -3.17
CA TYR A 148 -5.62 -6.89 -1.89
C TYR A 148 -6.56 -6.51 -0.74
N PHE A 149 -7.47 -5.56 -0.98
CA PHE A 149 -8.46 -5.17 0.02
C PHE A 149 -9.41 -6.33 0.40
N PHE A 150 -10.02 -7.00 -0.59
CA PHE A 150 -10.92 -8.12 -0.32
C PHE A 150 -10.21 -9.34 0.28
N SER A 151 -8.97 -9.61 -0.14
CA SER A 151 -8.18 -10.69 0.48
C SER A 151 -7.81 -10.36 1.93
N ALA A 152 -7.42 -9.12 2.23
CA ALA A 152 -7.15 -8.68 3.59
C ALA A 152 -8.39 -8.78 4.50
N ILE A 153 -9.55 -8.35 4.01
CA ILE A 153 -10.83 -8.50 4.73
C ILE A 153 -11.16 -9.96 4.97
N LEU A 154 -11.02 -10.82 3.95
CA LEU A 154 -11.29 -12.25 4.11
C LEU A 154 -10.38 -12.89 5.15
N ILE A 155 -9.07 -12.64 5.09
CA ILE A 155 -8.10 -13.17 6.06
C ILE A 155 -8.44 -12.67 7.47
N SER A 156 -8.71 -11.38 7.62
CA SER A 156 -9.13 -10.77 8.89
C SER A 156 -10.43 -11.40 9.41
N GLY A 157 -11.44 -11.56 8.55
CA GLY A 157 -12.71 -12.19 8.89
C GLY A 157 -12.55 -13.65 9.31
N VAL A 158 -11.72 -14.43 8.61
CA VAL A 158 -11.42 -15.82 9.01
C VAL A 158 -10.81 -15.86 10.40
N ILE A 159 -9.80 -15.02 10.68
CA ILE A 159 -9.12 -14.97 11.98
C ILE A 159 -10.07 -14.48 13.10
N HIS A 160 -10.94 -13.52 12.80
CA HIS A 160 -11.99 -13.04 13.69
C HIS A 160 -12.91 -14.18 14.15
N GLU A 161 -13.43 -14.93 13.18
CA GLU A 161 -14.36 -16.03 13.42
C GLU A 161 -13.67 -17.22 14.08
N VAL A 162 -12.39 -17.47 13.76
CA VAL A 162 -11.56 -18.44 14.50
C VAL A 162 -11.51 -18.08 15.98
N GLY A 163 -11.35 -16.80 16.31
CA GLY A 163 -11.38 -16.30 17.69
C GLY A 163 -12.69 -16.67 18.40
N HIS A 164 -13.83 -16.42 17.77
CA HIS A 164 -15.14 -16.81 18.30
C HIS A 164 -15.28 -18.32 18.48
N GLY A 165 -14.88 -19.11 17.47
CA GLY A 165 -14.97 -20.57 17.52
C GLY A 165 -14.13 -21.20 18.63
N VAL A 166 -12.88 -20.76 18.78
CA VAL A 166 -11.97 -21.26 19.83
C VAL A 166 -12.47 -20.85 21.22
N ALA A 167 -12.95 -19.62 21.38
CA ALA A 167 -13.54 -19.15 22.64
C ALA A 167 -14.79 -19.95 23.02
N ALA A 168 -15.69 -20.20 22.06
CA ALA A 168 -16.92 -20.96 22.28
C ALA A 168 -16.63 -22.38 22.78
N ILE A 169 -15.68 -23.09 22.14
CA ILE A 169 -15.28 -24.43 22.57
C ILE A 169 -14.68 -24.41 23.99
N ARG A 170 -13.91 -23.37 24.32
CA ARG A 170 -13.31 -23.23 25.66
C ARG A 170 -14.38 -23.06 26.74
N GLU A 171 -15.42 -22.28 26.46
CA GLU A 171 -16.60 -22.06 27.31
C GLU A 171 -17.61 -23.22 27.27
N GLN A 172 -17.26 -24.36 26.67
CA GLN A 172 -18.09 -25.57 26.55
C GLN A 172 -19.37 -25.38 25.73
N VAL A 173 -19.35 -24.44 24.77
CA VAL A 173 -20.44 -24.25 23.80
C VAL A 173 -20.23 -25.18 22.61
N ARG A 174 -21.33 -25.75 22.12
CA ARG A 174 -21.32 -26.64 20.95
C ARG A 174 -20.96 -25.87 19.67
N PHE A 175 -19.95 -26.37 18.98
CA PHE A 175 -19.48 -25.88 17.68
C PHE A 175 -20.01 -26.80 16.57
N ASN A 176 -20.79 -26.25 15.63
CA ASN A 176 -21.38 -27.00 14.52
C ASN A 176 -20.47 -27.03 13.30
N GLY A 177 -19.88 -25.89 12.94
CA GLY A 177 -19.00 -25.79 11.77
C GLY A 177 -18.43 -24.40 11.53
N PHE A 178 -17.54 -24.31 10.54
CA PHE A 178 -16.99 -23.07 10.02
C PHE A 178 -17.50 -22.85 8.60
N GLY A 179 -17.74 -21.61 8.22
CA GLY A 179 -18.22 -21.28 6.88
C GLY A 179 -17.65 -19.99 6.33
N ILE A 180 -17.79 -19.84 5.02
CA ILE A 180 -17.47 -18.65 4.25
C ILE A 180 -18.74 -18.23 3.53
N PHE A 181 -18.97 -16.93 3.43
CA PHE A 181 -20.05 -16.37 2.62
C PHE A 181 -19.52 -15.29 1.70
N ILE A 182 -20.24 -15.07 0.59
CA ILE A 182 -19.99 -13.96 -0.32
C ILE A 182 -21.30 -13.19 -0.44
N PHE A 183 -21.25 -11.90 -0.12
CA PHE A 183 -22.36 -10.96 -0.28
C PHE A 183 -22.03 -9.94 -1.36
N ILE A 184 -22.66 -10.05 -2.53
CA ILE A 184 -22.39 -9.26 -3.75
C ILE A 184 -20.93 -9.38 -4.23
N VAL A 185 -19.99 -8.69 -3.59
CA VAL A 185 -18.53 -8.75 -3.85
C VAL A 185 -17.73 -8.96 -2.57
N TYR A 186 -18.37 -8.84 -1.41
CA TYR A 186 -17.74 -8.88 -0.11
C TYR A 186 -17.60 -10.33 0.36
N PRO A 187 -16.37 -10.86 0.48
CA PRO A 187 -16.14 -12.16 1.09
C PRO A 187 -16.10 -12.02 2.63
N GLY A 188 -16.74 -12.95 3.32
CA GLY A 188 -16.76 -13.01 4.78
C GLY A 188 -16.66 -14.45 5.27
N ALA A 189 -16.33 -14.61 6.55
CA ALA A 189 -16.36 -15.89 7.24
C ALA A 189 -17.41 -15.86 8.34
N PHE A 190 -17.83 -17.04 8.81
CA PHE A 190 -18.68 -17.17 9.98
C PHE A 190 -18.40 -18.48 10.71
N VAL A 191 -18.56 -18.50 12.04
CA VAL A 191 -18.70 -19.75 12.82
C VAL A 191 -20.16 -20.04 13.13
N ASP A 192 -20.57 -21.29 12.94
CA ASP A 192 -21.89 -21.78 13.30
C ASP A 192 -21.86 -22.36 14.72
N LEU A 193 -22.46 -21.60 15.65
CA LEU A 193 -22.55 -21.91 17.08
C LEU A 193 -24.01 -22.18 17.45
N PHE A 194 -24.23 -23.14 18.35
CA PHE A 194 -25.59 -23.46 18.78
C PHE A 194 -26.16 -22.38 19.71
N THR A 195 -27.13 -21.61 19.21
CA THR A 195 -27.68 -20.40 19.86
C THR A 195 -28.36 -20.67 21.20
N THR A 196 -29.02 -21.81 21.39
CA THR A 196 -29.70 -22.11 22.66
C THR A 196 -28.70 -22.42 23.77
N HIS A 197 -27.58 -23.09 23.48
CA HIS A 197 -26.49 -23.27 24.45
C HIS A 197 -25.78 -21.95 24.77
N LEU A 198 -25.66 -21.04 23.79
CA LEU A 198 -25.13 -19.69 24.03
C LEU A 198 -26.01 -18.85 24.96
N GLN A 199 -27.33 -19.00 24.90
CA GLN A 199 -28.26 -18.27 25.78
C GLN A 199 -28.28 -18.84 27.21
N LEU A 200 -27.89 -20.10 27.39
CA LEU A 200 -27.86 -20.77 28.70
C LEU A 200 -26.59 -20.48 29.52
N ILE A 201 -25.50 -20.04 28.88
CA ILE A 201 -24.25 -19.71 29.57
C ILE A 201 -24.30 -18.34 30.23
N SER A 202 -23.47 -18.13 31.25
CA SER A 202 -23.45 -16.87 31.99
C SER A 202 -23.05 -15.66 31.10
N PRO A 203 -23.55 -14.45 31.38
CA PRO A 203 -23.26 -13.26 30.57
C PRO A 203 -21.77 -12.96 30.41
N VAL A 204 -20.96 -13.26 31.43
CA VAL A 204 -19.50 -13.10 31.36
C VAL A 204 -18.90 -14.06 30.33
N GLN A 205 -19.38 -15.30 30.25
CA GLN A 205 -18.88 -16.26 29.25
C GLN A 205 -19.30 -15.84 27.84
N GLN A 206 -20.54 -15.37 27.66
CA GLN A 206 -21.00 -14.84 26.38
C GLN A 206 -20.14 -13.67 25.92
N LEU A 207 -19.86 -12.72 26.81
CA LEU A 207 -19.04 -11.56 26.49
C LEU A 207 -17.60 -11.96 26.13
N ARG A 208 -17.06 -13.00 26.78
CA ARG A 208 -15.73 -13.57 26.45
C ARG A 208 -15.70 -14.09 25.02
N ILE A 209 -16.78 -14.74 24.56
CA ILE A 209 -16.93 -15.21 23.18
C ILE A 209 -17.11 -14.02 22.24
N PHE A 210 -17.99 -13.06 22.53
CA PHE A 210 -18.25 -11.90 21.65
C PHE A 210 -17.04 -10.96 21.50
N CYS A 211 -16.21 -10.82 22.53
CA CYS A 211 -14.98 -10.02 22.42
C CYS A 211 -13.82 -10.79 21.77
N ALA A 212 -13.92 -12.11 21.62
CA ALA A 212 -12.83 -12.94 21.11
C ALA A 212 -12.42 -12.57 19.68
N GLY A 213 -13.37 -12.32 18.79
CA GLY A 213 -13.07 -11.95 17.40
C GLY A 213 -12.33 -10.62 17.28
N VAL A 214 -12.81 -9.58 17.98
CA VAL A 214 -12.15 -8.26 18.02
C VAL A 214 -10.72 -8.37 18.58
N TRP A 215 -10.53 -9.16 19.64
CA TRP A 215 -9.20 -9.41 20.21
C TRP A 215 -8.24 -10.07 19.22
N HIS A 216 -8.69 -11.08 18.46
CA HIS A 216 -7.84 -11.73 17.45
C HIS A 216 -7.47 -10.79 16.30
N ASN A 217 -8.40 -9.93 15.87
CA ASN A 217 -8.10 -8.90 14.86
C ASN A 217 -7.13 -7.84 15.37
N PHE A 218 -7.24 -7.44 16.64
CA PHE A 218 -6.26 -6.53 17.24
C PHE A 218 -4.86 -7.16 17.27
N VAL A 219 -4.75 -8.42 17.71
CA VAL A 219 -3.48 -9.16 17.73
C VAL A 219 -2.93 -9.33 16.32
N LEU A 220 -3.78 -9.63 15.32
CA LEU A 220 -3.39 -9.68 13.92
C LEU A 220 -2.85 -8.33 13.43
N GLY A 221 -3.48 -7.22 13.83
CA GLY A 221 -3.02 -5.86 13.50
C GLY A 221 -1.65 -5.56 14.08
N VAL A 222 -1.44 -5.86 15.37
CA VAL A 222 -0.13 -5.73 16.03
C VAL A 222 0.92 -6.61 15.34
N ALA A 223 0.59 -7.85 15.03
CA ALA A 223 1.50 -8.76 14.32
C ALA A 223 1.86 -8.22 12.93
N SER A 224 0.87 -7.69 12.19
CA SER A 224 1.07 -7.10 10.86
C SER A 224 1.96 -5.86 10.94
N PHE A 225 1.76 -5.00 11.93
CA PHE A 225 2.61 -3.84 12.18
C PHE A 225 4.04 -4.24 12.53
N MET A 226 4.22 -5.26 13.37
CA MET A 226 5.54 -5.80 13.70
C MET A 226 6.25 -6.36 12.46
N VAL A 227 5.53 -7.08 11.59
CA VAL A 227 6.08 -7.57 10.32
C VAL A 227 6.46 -6.42 9.39
N LEU A 228 5.63 -5.38 9.30
CA LEU A 228 5.91 -4.18 8.51
C LEU A 228 7.19 -3.48 9.01
N PHE A 229 7.32 -3.31 10.33
CA PHE A 229 8.49 -2.70 10.95
C PHE A 229 9.76 -3.52 10.73
N LEU A 230 9.65 -4.85 10.76
CA LEU A 230 10.76 -5.77 10.51
C LEU A 230 11.01 -6.04 9.03
N LEU A 231 10.16 -5.54 8.12
CA LEU A 231 10.23 -5.82 6.70
C LEU A 231 11.60 -5.47 6.08
N PRO A 232 12.24 -4.32 6.39
CA PRO A 232 13.57 -4.02 5.86
C PRO A 232 14.62 -5.07 6.26
N ALA A 233 14.54 -5.58 7.50
CA ALA A 233 15.45 -6.62 7.99
C ALA A 233 15.14 -8.00 7.35
N ILE A 234 13.86 -8.32 7.14
CA ILE A 234 13.42 -9.55 6.47
C ILE A 234 13.86 -9.56 5.00
N LEU A 235 13.77 -8.40 4.34
CA LEU A 235 14.14 -8.25 2.94
C LEU A 235 15.64 -8.04 2.72
N PHE A 236 16.40 -7.71 3.77
CA PHE A 236 17.85 -7.47 3.66
C PHE A 236 18.64 -8.53 2.87
N PRO A 237 18.40 -9.85 3.00
CA PRO A 237 19.11 -10.86 2.19
C PRO A 237 18.79 -10.81 0.69
N PHE A 238 17.70 -10.15 0.30
CA PHE A 238 17.19 -10.08 -1.06
C PHE A 238 17.50 -8.76 -1.76
N TYR A 239 18.02 -7.75 -1.05
CA TYR A 239 18.36 -6.44 -1.61
C TYR A 239 19.73 -5.99 -1.10
N TYR A 240 20.61 -5.54 -2.01
CA TYR A 240 21.87 -4.92 -1.64
C TYR A 240 21.64 -3.43 -1.38
N THR A 241 22.02 -2.96 -0.20
CA THR A 241 21.98 -1.54 0.17
C THR A 241 23.40 -0.97 0.23
N GLY A 242 23.53 0.36 0.16
CA GLY A 242 24.82 1.03 0.33
C GLY A 242 25.78 0.90 -0.85
N VAL A 243 25.27 0.58 -2.04
CA VAL A 243 26.07 0.42 -3.26
C VAL A 243 26.02 1.64 -4.20
N GLY A 244 25.08 2.56 -3.99
CA GLY A 244 24.89 3.76 -4.81
C GLY A 244 23.43 4.25 -4.83
N ALA A 245 23.19 5.37 -5.50
CA ALA A 245 21.85 5.89 -5.77
C ALA A 245 21.29 5.27 -7.05
N LEU A 246 20.09 4.68 -6.98
CA LEU A 246 19.46 4.00 -8.13
C LEU A 246 18.59 4.98 -8.90
N VAL A 247 18.86 5.15 -10.19
CA VAL A 247 18.06 5.99 -11.09
C VAL A 247 16.76 5.29 -11.43
N THR A 248 15.64 5.80 -10.91
CA THR A 248 14.29 5.21 -11.13
C THR A 248 13.54 5.85 -12.29
N GLU A 249 13.80 7.13 -12.56
CA GLU A 249 13.21 7.89 -13.65
C GLU A 249 14.25 8.89 -14.18
N VAL A 250 14.10 9.33 -15.43
CA VAL A 250 14.87 10.45 -15.99
C VAL A 250 13.90 11.32 -16.76
N ALA A 251 13.77 12.59 -16.38
CA ALA A 251 12.89 13.53 -17.05
C ALA A 251 13.29 13.71 -18.53
N GLU A 252 12.31 13.60 -19.43
CA GLU A 252 12.52 13.56 -20.89
C GLU A 252 13.23 14.83 -21.43
N ASP A 253 12.94 16.00 -20.87
CA ASP A 253 13.53 17.28 -21.28
C ASP A 253 14.79 17.68 -20.48
N SER A 254 15.31 16.79 -19.63
CA SER A 254 16.49 17.10 -18.81
C SER A 254 17.81 16.95 -19.59
N PRO A 255 18.87 17.73 -19.26
CA PRO A 255 20.21 17.50 -19.81
C PRO A 255 20.82 16.15 -19.39
N ALA A 256 20.15 15.42 -18.48
CA ALA A 256 20.51 14.06 -18.10
C ALA A 256 19.89 12.99 -19.01
N ASN A 257 18.91 13.34 -19.85
CA ASN A 257 18.39 12.47 -20.88
C ASN A 257 19.25 12.56 -22.14
N GLY A 258 19.76 11.43 -22.63
CA GLY A 258 20.52 11.39 -23.88
C GLY A 258 21.31 10.09 -24.07
N PRO A 259 21.96 9.90 -25.23
CA PRO A 259 22.71 8.68 -25.54
C PRO A 259 23.95 8.45 -24.66
N ARG A 260 24.35 9.44 -23.85
CA ARG A 260 25.40 9.37 -22.82
C ARG A 260 24.91 9.94 -21.47
N GLY A 261 23.60 9.95 -21.29
CA GLY A 261 22.95 10.42 -20.08
C GLY A 261 22.73 9.29 -19.07
N LEU A 262 21.87 9.55 -18.09
CA LEU A 262 21.41 8.53 -17.14
C LEU A 262 20.30 7.70 -17.76
N PHE A 263 20.25 6.42 -17.43
CA PHE A 263 19.18 5.52 -17.79
C PHE A 263 18.49 4.95 -16.55
N VAL A 264 17.21 4.61 -16.69
CA VAL A 264 16.47 3.94 -15.62
C VAL A 264 17.12 2.59 -15.33
N GLY A 265 17.48 2.38 -14.06
CA GLY A 265 18.22 1.22 -13.57
C GLY A 265 19.72 1.46 -13.37
N ASP A 266 20.26 2.62 -13.75
CA ASP A 266 21.65 2.97 -13.50
C ASP A 266 21.92 3.16 -12.00
N LEU A 267 23.11 2.72 -11.55
CA LEU A 267 23.56 2.90 -10.18
C LEU A 267 24.65 3.96 -10.13
N VAL A 268 24.33 5.12 -9.57
CA VAL A 268 25.27 6.22 -9.41
C VAL A 268 26.11 6.00 -8.14
N THR A 269 27.41 5.91 -8.33
CA THR A 269 28.39 5.58 -7.27
C THR A 269 29.25 6.77 -6.88
N ASN A 270 29.41 7.76 -7.79
CA ASN A 270 30.14 8.99 -7.51
C ASN A 270 29.57 10.19 -8.27
N LEU A 271 29.57 11.34 -7.59
CA LEU A 271 29.39 12.67 -8.16
C LEU A 271 30.72 13.43 -8.04
N GLN A 272 31.42 13.65 -9.16
CA GLN A 272 32.79 14.16 -9.19
C GLN A 272 33.73 13.33 -8.28
N ASP A 273 34.25 13.94 -7.20
CA ASP A 273 35.08 13.31 -6.17
C ASP A 273 34.29 12.93 -4.91
N CYS A 274 32.96 13.10 -4.92
CA CYS A 274 32.06 12.75 -3.82
C CYS A 274 31.52 11.32 -4.01
N PRO A 275 31.83 10.36 -3.11
CA PRO A 275 31.24 9.02 -3.15
C PRO A 275 29.77 9.03 -2.71
N VAL A 276 28.95 8.23 -3.39
CA VAL A 276 27.50 8.12 -3.15
C VAL A 276 27.17 6.67 -2.83
N TYR A 277 26.68 6.39 -1.63
CA TYR A 277 26.25 5.05 -1.22
C TYR A 277 24.73 4.93 -1.05
N ASN A 278 24.05 6.05 -0.80
CA ASN A 278 22.61 6.16 -0.60
C ASN A 278 22.06 7.49 -1.16
N VAL A 279 20.75 7.70 -1.05
CA VAL A 279 20.07 8.91 -1.56
C VAL A 279 20.43 10.15 -0.72
N GLU A 280 20.72 9.98 0.57
CA GLU A 280 21.15 11.06 1.45
C GLU A 280 22.53 11.61 1.04
N ASP A 281 23.47 10.73 0.67
CA ASP A 281 24.80 11.08 0.17
C ASP A 281 24.67 11.83 -1.17
N TRP A 282 23.79 11.35 -2.06
CA TRP A 282 23.51 12.03 -3.33
C TRP A 282 23.03 13.47 -3.13
N ASN A 283 22.02 13.67 -2.28
CA ASN A 283 21.48 14.99 -1.95
C ASN A 283 22.53 15.89 -1.29
N SER A 284 23.34 15.33 -0.39
CA SER A 284 24.42 16.07 0.27
C SER A 284 25.51 16.47 -0.72
N CYS A 285 25.95 15.57 -1.59
CA CYS A 285 26.94 15.85 -2.63
C CYS A 285 26.45 16.93 -3.61
N LEU A 286 25.18 16.91 -4.00
CA LEU A 286 24.59 17.94 -4.87
C LEU A 286 24.51 19.32 -4.19
N GLY A 287 24.12 19.36 -2.92
CA GLY A 287 24.13 20.58 -2.11
C GLY A 287 25.52 21.21 -2.05
N ASP A 288 26.53 20.38 -1.75
CA ASP A 288 27.94 20.78 -1.72
C ASP A 288 28.44 21.36 -3.06
N ILE A 289 28.05 20.77 -4.20
CA ILE A 289 28.41 21.24 -5.54
C ILE A 289 27.72 22.58 -5.87
N SER A 290 26.53 22.81 -5.32
CA SER A 290 25.79 24.05 -5.49
C SER A 290 26.45 25.22 -4.75
N GLU A 291 26.93 24.98 -3.53
CA GLU A 291 27.52 26.00 -2.66
C GLU A 291 28.99 26.31 -2.97
N LYS A 292 29.77 25.32 -3.45
CA LYS A 292 31.20 25.51 -3.73
C LYS A 292 31.43 26.41 -4.94
N SER A 293 32.40 27.32 -4.83
CA SER A 293 32.86 28.15 -5.94
C SER A 293 33.41 27.28 -7.06
N GLN A 294 33.00 27.54 -8.30
CA GLN A 294 33.36 26.75 -9.47
C GLN A 294 34.88 26.72 -9.66
N VAL A 295 35.50 25.56 -9.40
CA VAL A 295 36.89 25.33 -9.79
C VAL A 295 36.87 25.20 -11.32
N GLY A 296 37.26 26.27 -12.01
CA GLY A 296 37.37 26.23 -13.47
C GLY A 296 38.37 25.16 -13.86
N TYR A 297 37.90 24.05 -14.43
CA TYR A 297 38.79 23.09 -15.07
C TYR A 297 39.43 23.82 -16.26
N CYS A 298 40.72 24.15 -16.16
CA CYS A 298 41.45 24.82 -17.24
C CYS A 298 41.48 23.98 -18.54
N TYR A 299 41.17 22.70 -18.46
CA TYR A 299 41.15 21.76 -19.56
C TYR A 299 40.24 20.57 -19.23
N ALA A 300 39.38 20.17 -20.16
CA ALA A 300 38.63 18.92 -20.10
C ALA A 300 38.77 18.21 -21.45
N CYS A 301 39.23 16.96 -21.47
CA CYS A 301 39.33 16.15 -22.68
C CYS A 301 37.94 15.57 -23.01
N LEU A 302 37.17 16.28 -23.84
CA LEU A 302 35.87 15.82 -24.30
C LEU A 302 36.01 15.12 -25.66
N PRO A 303 35.44 13.92 -25.86
CA PRO A 303 35.43 13.26 -27.15
C PRO A 303 34.60 14.08 -28.14
N ALA A 304 35.33 14.68 -29.08
CA ALA A 304 34.86 15.53 -30.14
C ALA A 304 33.89 14.83 -31.10
N ARG A 305 32.61 15.22 -31.12
CA ARG A 305 31.77 14.94 -32.30
C ARG A 305 30.88 16.11 -32.66
N LYS A 306 31.17 16.66 -33.86
CA LYS A 306 30.47 17.70 -34.64
C LYS A 306 30.54 19.17 -34.21
N VAL A 307 31.52 19.58 -33.40
CA VAL A 307 31.96 21.00 -33.33
C VAL A 307 33.45 21.16 -33.71
N ILE A 308 34.22 20.06 -33.65
CA ILE A 308 35.68 20.10 -33.62
C ILE A 308 36.32 19.78 -34.98
N GLU A 309 35.55 19.34 -35.97
CA GLU A 309 36.09 19.22 -37.34
C GLU A 309 36.25 20.58 -38.04
N ALA A 310 35.76 21.68 -37.45
CA ALA A 310 35.90 23.02 -38.04
C ALA A 310 36.38 24.13 -37.07
N SER A 311 36.42 23.91 -35.74
CA SER A 311 36.83 24.96 -34.80
C SER A 311 38.33 24.93 -34.51
N LYS A 312 39.05 25.91 -35.08
CA LYS A 312 40.39 26.30 -34.61
C LYS A 312 40.26 27.07 -33.30
N VAL A 313 41.19 26.83 -32.37
CA VAL A 313 41.35 27.66 -31.18
C VAL A 313 41.82 29.05 -31.60
N CYS A 314 41.08 30.09 -31.20
CA CYS A 314 41.39 31.48 -31.48
C CYS A 314 41.67 32.23 -30.15
N ARG A 315 42.53 33.25 -30.20
CA ARG A 315 42.75 34.21 -29.09
C ARG A 315 42.25 35.60 -29.45
N THR A 316 42.22 35.91 -30.74
CA THR A 316 41.73 37.18 -31.28
C THR A 316 40.85 36.90 -32.50
N ASN A 317 39.99 37.85 -32.87
CA ASN A 317 39.18 37.75 -34.10
C ASN A 317 40.04 37.59 -35.37
N MET A 318 41.33 37.95 -35.31
CA MET A 318 42.26 37.78 -36.41
C MET A 318 42.61 36.31 -36.70
N ASP A 319 42.51 35.44 -35.70
CA ASP A 319 42.80 34.01 -35.85
C ASP A 319 41.70 33.29 -36.66
N CYS A 320 40.54 33.93 -36.81
CA CYS A 320 39.35 33.44 -37.50
C CYS A 320 39.23 33.91 -38.97
N HIS A 321 40.15 34.74 -39.46
CA HIS A 321 40.06 35.38 -40.79
C HIS A 321 40.54 34.53 -42.00
N LYS A 322 40.77 33.22 -41.84
CA LYS A 322 41.33 32.39 -42.92
C LYS A 322 40.31 31.62 -43.77
N ASP A 323 39.03 31.72 -43.46
CA ASP A 323 37.98 31.00 -44.20
C ASP A 323 36.99 31.98 -44.86
N PHE A 324 36.38 31.57 -45.98
CA PHE A 324 35.47 32.35 -46.85
C PHE A 324 34.19 32.87 -46.16
N VAL A 325 34.04 32.69 -44.84
CA VAL A 325 32.89 33.09 -44.03
C VAL A 325 33.41 33.91 -42.84
N PRO A 326 32.89 35.13 -42.61
CA PRO A 326 33.30 35.93 -41.45
C PRO A 326 32.93 35.21 -40.15
N SER A 327 33.94 34.89 -39.34
CA SER A 327 33.79 34.21 -38.05
C SER A 327 34.45 35.03 -36.94
N PHE A 328 33.84 35.01 -35.75
CA PHE A 328 34.31 35.77 -34.58
C PHE A 328 34.86 34.82 -33.53
N CYS A 329 35.91 35.27 -32.84
CA CYS A 329 36.46 34.55 -31.72
C CYS A 329 35.63 34.84 -30.48
N VAL A 330 34.81 33.86 -30.07
CA VAL A 330 33.93 33.97 -28.91
C VAL A 330 34.28 32.93 -27.87
N THR A 331 34.42 33.38 -26.63
CA THR A 331 34.49 32.51 -25.44
C THR A 331 33.06 32.18 -25.02
N PRO A 332 32.68 30.89 -24.89
CA PRO A 332 31.37 30.56 -24.35
C PRO A 332 31.32 31.02 -22.89
N SER A 333 30.44 31.98 -22.61
CA SER A 333 30.14 32.45 -21.25
C SER A 333 29.16 31.46 -20.63
N LEU A 334 29.65 30.51 -19.83
CA LEU A 334 28.78 29.74 -18.94
C LEU A 334 28.25 30.71 -17.88
N GLU A 335 26.93 30.78 -17.73
CA GLU A 335 26.30 31.60 -16.68
C GLU A 335 26.77 31.15 -15.30
N ASN A 336 26.78 32.07 -14.32
CA ASN A 336 27.23 31.82 -12.95
C ASN A 336 26.45 30.69 -12.23
N GLN A 337 25.35 30.22 -12.82
CA GLN A 337 24.48 29.17 -12.32
C GLN A 337 24.67 27.81 -13.04
N THR A 338 25.44 27.76 -14.13
CA THR A 338 25.68 26.53 -14.90
C THR A 338 26.97 25.84 -14.42
N ARG A 339 26.84 24.59 -13.97
CA ARG A 339 27.96 23.77 -13.47
C ARG A 339 28.27 22.62 -14.43
N LEU A 340 29.54 22.20 -14.43
CA LEU A 340 30.03 21.01 -15.11
C LEU A 340 30.22 19.89 -14.08
N ILE A 341 29.38 18.85 -14.14
CA ILE A 341 29.36 17.77 -13.15
C ILE A 341 29.67 16.46 -13.84
N ARG A 342 30.66 15.70 -13.34
CA ARG A 342 30.96 14.34 -13.80
C ARG A 342 30.20 13.36 -12.92
N VAL A 343 29.42 12.48 -13.53
CA VAL A 343 28.60 11.47 -12.84
C VAL A 343 29.11 10.09 -13.24
N LYS A 344 29.48 9.25 -12.26
CA LYS A 344 29.93 7.87 -12.51
C LYS A 344 28.79 6.90 -12.25
N HIS A 345 28.37 6.18 -13.30
CA HIS A 345 27.26 5.22 -13.24
C HIS A 345 27.63 3.92 -13.98
N PRO A 346 28.31 2.97 -13.32
CA PRO A 346 28.57 1.66 -13.90
C PRO A 346 27.26 0.93 -14.23
N PRO A 347 27.17 0.16 -15.33
CA PRO A 347 28.24 -0.25 -16.25
C PRO A 347 28.50 0.74 -17.40
N HIS A 348 27.79 1.86 -17.46
CA HIS A 348 27.89 2.83 -18.54
C HIS A 348 29.07 3.80 -18.35
N ILE A 349 29.47 4.46 -19.43
CA ILE A 349 30.58 5.44 -19.39
C ILE A 349 30.16 6.69 -18.61
N ASP A 350 31.10 7.30 -17.89
CA ASP A 350 30.85 8.51 -17.11
C ASP A 350 30.09 9.58 -17.91
N MET A 351 28.99 10.05 -17.33
CA MET A 351 28.19 11.13 -17.86
C MET A 351 28.81 12.47 -17.46
N LEU A 352 28.77 13.44 -18.38
CA LEU A 352 29.09 14.83 -18.09
C LEU A 352 27.83 15.69 -18.21
N TYR A 353 27.40 16.22 -17.08
CA TYR A 353 26.23 17.09 -16.97
C TYR A 353 26.65 18.57 -17.06
N VAL A 354 25.91 19.34 -17.86
CA VAL A 354 26.07 20.80 -17.99
C VAL A 354 24.73 21.44 -17.68
N GLY A 355 24.60 22.10 -16.52
CA GLY A 355 23.32 22.65 -16.07
C GLY A 355 23.36 23.11 -14.62
N HIS A 356 22.20 23.50 -14.09
CA HIS A 356 22.06 23.82 -12.67
C HIS A 356 22.03 22.52 -11.84
N PRO A 357 22.80 22.37 -10.75
CA PRO A 357 22.85 21.13 -9.95
C PRO A 357 21.48 20.62 -9.50
N MET A 358 20.58 21.54 -9.08
CA MET A 358 19.21 21.19 -8.65
C MET A 358 18.35 20.54 -9.76
N HIS A 359 18.66 20.78 -11.04
CA HIS A 359 17.91 20.13 -12.13
C HIS A 359 18.31 18.66 -12.28
N LEU A 360 19.42 18.22 -11.68
CA LEU A 360 19.78 16.81 -11.55
C LEU A 360 19.05 16.12 -10.40
N GLN A 361 18.53 16.89 -9.43
CA GLN A 361 17.71 16.37 -8.34
C GLN A 361 16.29 16.02 -8.84
N TYR A 362 15.70 16.84 -9.71
CA TYR A 362 14.37 16.59 -10.31
C TYR A 362 14.31 15.36 -11.22
N THR A 363 15.45 14.80 -11.61
CA THR A 363 15.53 13.50 -12.28
C THR A 363 15.35 12.33 -11.31
N GLU A 364 15.71 12.44 -10.04
CA GLU A 364 15.42 11.41 -9.03
C GLU A 364 14.12 11.67 -8.23
N ASP A 365 13.77 12.94 -8.00
CA ASP A 365 12.74 13.31 -6.99
C ASP A 365 11.28 13.17 -7.43
N ARG A 366 10.98 12.51 -8.56
CA ARG A 366 9.57 12.31 -8.95
C ARG A 366 8.86 11.16 -8.23
N PHE A 367 9.54 10.43 -7.34
CA PHE A 367 8.90 9.47 -6.43
C PHE A 367 9.54 9.41 -5.04
N ALA A 368 9.50 10.52 -4.30
CA ALA A 368 9.57 10.51 -2.84
C ALA A 368 8.48 11.41 -2.23
N SER A 369 7.25 11.17 -2.65
CA SER A 369 6.06 11.47 -1.84
C SER A 369 5.00 10.41 -2.14
N CYS A 370 5.32 9.17 -1.77
CA CYS A 370 4.26 8.21 -1.44
C CYS A 370 3.72 8.63 -0.06
N HIS A 371 2.64 9.41 -0.09
CA HIS A 371 1.77 9.65 1.04
C HIS A 371 0.77 8.50 1.21
#